data_AF-A0A7C5I5M7-F1
#
_entry.id   AF-A0A7C5I5M7-F1
#
_cell.length_a   1.000
_cell.length_b   1.000
_cell.length_c   1.000
_cell.angle_alpha   90.00
_cell.angle_beta   90.00
_cell.angle_gamma   90.00
#
_symmetry.space_group_name_H-M   'P 1'
#
loop_
_entity.id
_entity.type
_entity.pdbx_description
1 polymer ?
#
loop_
_entity_poly.entity_id
_entity_poly.type
_entity_poly.pdbx_seq_one_letter_code
_entity_poly.pdbx_strand_id
1 'polypeptide(L)'
;MIKINEYGEEEWYKLISHQPYNCEDLGRSIVQTRDYCYAIAGSTGSSNNYDIYVVKLDHENLPPRQPNHPIPWDGEADVDIDTILSWCCSDPDNDPLTFDIYLGTENPPPLVETGYRYTEYQYPELLETNTTYYWMVVARDDHNHETAGPVWRFTTGYPQNNPPYTPNSPYPENGSVDVPLNITLRWKGEDPDPNDSVVYDIMFGTENPPPKIVENYTMTNLSVSPLNKNTTYYWRVISRDNHGAVSIGPLWHFTTIAAESDTISPYVKIIRPGRAVYLFDHEIIRFPVTLVIGDVEIEVKAVDNETGISHVEIYIDSIMKANLSSEPFIWRWSDVMFGIHTIEVIAYDNNRNTAEDSIIVWKFF
;
A
#
# COMPACT_ATOMS: atom_id res chain seq x y z
N MET A 1 -15.58 58.09 57.19
CA MET A 1 -15.11 57.72 55.84
C MET A 1 -16.18 58.10 54.84
N ILE A 2 -15.77 58.62 53.68
CA ILE A 2 -16.65 59.00 52.59
C ILE A 2 -16.05 58.38 51.32
N LYS A 3 -16.83 57.60 50.57
CA LYS A 3 -16.48 57.19 49.20
C LYS A 3 -17.07 58.22 48.26
N ILE A 4 -16.26 58.69 47.32
CA ILE A 4 -16.69 59.59 46.24
C ILE A 4 -16.49 58.90 44.89
N ASN A 5 -17.37 59.16 43.93
CA ASN A 5 -17.25 58.67 42.56
C ASN A 5 -16.19 59.45 41.77
N GLU A 6 -15.99 59.08 40.50
CA GLU A 6 -15.03 59.74 39.59
C GLU A 6 -15.33 61.24 39.33
N TYR A 7 -16.55 61.70 39.63
CA TYR A 7 -16.99 63.09 39.52
C TYR A 7 -16.89 63.86 40.85
N GLY A 8 -16.42 63.19 41.91
CA GLY A 8 -16.28 63.78 43.25
C GLY A 8 -17.58 63.82 44.05
N GLU A 9 -18.62 63.12 43.62
CA GLU A 9 -19.90 63.03 44.34
C GLU A 9 -19.87 61.91 45.38
N GLU A 10 -20.48 62.14 46.54
CA GLU A 10 -20.55 61.15 47.63
C GLU A 10 -21.41 59.94 47.23
N GLU A 11 -20.81 58.75 47.22
CA GLU A 11 -21.52 57.48 47.04
C GLU A 11 -22.00 56.90 48.37
N TRP A 12 -21.17 56.97 49.41
CA TRP A 12 -21.57 56.60 50.76
C TRP A 12 -20.64 57.20 51.81
N TYR A 13 -21.16 57.30 53.04
CA TYR A 13 -20.35 57.63 54.21
C TYR A 13 -20.59 56.66 55.36
N LYS A 14 -19.54 56.43 56.16
CA LYS A 14 -19.58 55.63 57.38
C LYS A 14 -18.81 56.34 58.48
N LEU A 15 -19.49 56.63 59.60
CA LEU A 15 -18.85 57.09 60.82
C LEU A 15 -18.18 55.91 61.52
N ILE A 16 -16.92 56.09 61.94
CA ILE A 16 -16.15 55.07 62.67
C ILE A 16 -16.22 55.35 64.19
N SER A 17 -16.30 56.61 64.61
CA SER A 17 -16.36 56.99 66.02
C SER A 17 -17.76 56.84 66.64
N HIS A 18 -17.81 56.49 67.93
CA HIS A 18 -19.04 56.30 68.72
C HIS A 18 -19.43 57.54 69.57
N GLN A 19 -18.77 58.69 69.41
CA GLN A 19 -18.99 59.87 70.24
C GLN A 19 -19.10 61.14 69.37
N PRO A 20 -20.24 61.86 69.40
CA PRO A 20 -20.52 62.97 68.47
C PRO A 20 -19.78 64.29 68.75
N TYR A 21 -18.91 64.36 69.77
CA TYR A 21 -18.21 65.60 70.14
C TYR A 21 -16.73 65.35 70.46
N ASN A 22 -15.83 66.02 69.73
CA ASN A 22 -14.35 66.05 69.88
C ASN A 22 -13.56 64.75 69.61
N CYS A 23 -13.79 64.09 68.46
CA CYS A 23 -12.84 63.11 67.93
C CYS A 23 -12.28 63.55 66.56
N GLU A 24 -10.96 63.46 66.39
CA GLU A 24 -10.30 63.58 65.07
C GLU A 24 -10.16 62.18 64.47
N ASP A 25 -10.83 61.95 63.34
CA ASP A 25 -10.66 60.75 62.51
C ASP A 25 -9.71 61.09 61.36
N LEU A 26 -8.50 60.54 61.36
CA LEU A 26 -7.48 60.82 60.34
C LEU A 26 -7.15 59.56 59.55
N GLY A 27 -7.30 59.61 58.22
CA GLY A 27 -6.66 58.65 57.31
C GLY A 27 -5.22 59.08 57.07
N ARG A 28 -4.24 58.25 57.41
CA ARG A 28 -2.81 58.60 57.31
C ARG A 28 -2.10 58.00 56.11
N SER A 29 -2.56 56.84 55.64
CA SER A 29 -1.99 56.17 54.47
C SER A 29 -3.07 55.39 53.74
N ILE A 30 -3.00 55.43 52.42
CA ILE A 30 -3.79 54.58 51.52
C ILE A 30 -2.78 53.68 50.81
N VAL A 31 -2.99 52.37 50.91
CA VAL A 31 -2.15 51.37 50.26
C VAL A 31 -3.05 50.48 49.42
N GLN A 32 -2.72 50.31 48.13
CA GLN A 32 -3.36 49.30 47.30
C GLN A 32 -2.88 47.92 47.76
N THR A 33 -3.82 47.02 48.04
CA THR A 33 -3.53 45.66 48.48
C THR A 33 -3.31 44.75 47.28
N ARG A 34 -2.80 43.53 47.51
CA ARG A 34 -2.44 42.58 46.43
C ARG A 34 -3.65 42.04 45.65
N ASP A 35 -4.83 42.14 46.24
CA ASP A 35 -6.14 41.81 45.68
C ASP A 35 -6.82 43.06 45.08
N TYR A 36 -6.04 44.04 44.63
CA TYR A 36 -6.47 45.29 43.97
C TYR A 36 -7.44 46.19 44.74
N CYS A 37 -7.76 45.82 45.98
CA CYS A 37 -8.49 46.61 46.96
C CYS A 37 -7.61 47.75 47.52
N TYR A 38 -8.19 48.58 48.39
CA TYR A 38 -7.44 49.59 49.14
C TYR A 38 -7.57 49.37 50.64
N ALA A 39 -6.43 49.42 51.33
CA ALA A 39 -6.36 49.51 52.77
C ALA A 39 -6.07 50.96 53.18
N ILE A 40 -6.95 51.52 54.00
CA ILE A 40 -6.75 52.83 54.61
C ILE A 40 -6.32 52.60 56.06
N ALA A 41 -5.11 53.01 56.39
CA ALA A 41 -4.60 53.01 57.76
C ALA A 41 -4.72 54.41 58.37
N GLY A 42 -5.31 54.50 59.54
CA GLY A 42 -5.59 55.77 60.21
C GLY A 42 -5.58 55.67 61.72
N SER A 43 -5.88 56.80 62.36
CA SER A 43 -6.11 56.84 63.80
C SER A 43 -7.40 57.56 64.13
N THR A 44 -8.11 57.08 65.15
CA THR A 44 -9.22 57.78 65.79
C THR A 44 -8.77 58.21 67.19
N GLY A 45 -9.11 59.43 67.59
CA GLY A 45 -8.84 59.95 68.93
C GLY A 45 -9.96 59.60 69.92
N SER A 46 -9.60 59.10 71.11
CA SER A 46 -10.50 59.01 72.26
C SER A 46 -9.79 59.51 73.52
N SER A 47 -10.21 60.67 74.03
CA SER A 47 -9.81 61.22 75.34
C SER A 47 -8.31 61.08 75.67
N ASN A 48 -7.43 61.65 74.84
CA ASN A 48 -5.95 61.63 74.91
C ASN A 48 -5.25 60.31 74.54
N ASN A 49 -5.94 59.32 73.99
CA ASN A 49 -5.35 58.11 73.42
C ASN A 49 -5.72 57.94 71.93
N TYR A 50 -4.86 57.30 71.14
CA TYR A 50 -5.09 57.05 69.71
C TYR A 50 -5.28 55.55 69.44
N ASP A 51 -6.43 55.18 68.89
CA ASP A 51 -6.66 53.83 68.38
C ASP A 51 -6.34 53.79 66.87
N ILE A 52 -5.78 52.67 66.40
CA ILE A 52 -5.49 52.44 64.97
C ILE A 52 -6.69 51.75 64.34
N TYR A 53 -7.11 52.21 63.17
CA TYR A 53 -8.06 51.48 62.34
C TYR A 53 -7.44 51.15 60.97
N VAL A 54 -7.81 49.99 60.44
CA VAL A 54 -7.53 49.59 59.06
C VAL A 54 -8.87 49.27 58.43
N VAL A 55 -9.18 49.95 57.32
CA VAL A 55 -10.38 49.65 56.52
C VAL A 55 -9.91 49.10 55.19
N LYS A 56 -10.30 47.86 54.91
CA LYS A 56 -10.21 47.27 53.58
C LYS A 56 -11.51 47.60 52.83
N LEU A 57 -11.39 48.19 51.66
CA LEU A 57 -12.51 48.36 50.74
C LEU A 57 -12.64 47.08 49.91
N ASP A 58 -13.84 46.53 49.80
CA ASP A 58 -14.08 45.38 48.93
C ASP A 58 -14.02 45.82 47.45
N HIS A 59 -13.40 45.01 46.60
CA HIS A 59 -13.47 45.14 45.14
C HIS A 59 -14.65 44.29 44.64
N GLU A 60 -15.52 44.86 43.80
CA GLU A 60 -16.58 44.08 43.14
C GLU A 60 -15.95 43.24 42.03
N ASN A 61 -16.18 41.93 42.04
CA ASN A 61 -15.66 41.05 41.01
C ASN A 61 -16.26 41.40 39.63
N LEU A 62 -15.41 41.52 38.62
CA LEU A 62 -15.79 41.81 37.25
C LEU A 62 -16.00 40.51 36.47
N PRO A 63 -16.95 40.47 35.52
CA PRO A 63 -17.16 39.29 34.71
C PRO A 63 -15.96 39.02 33.77
N PRO A 64 -15.81 37.76 33.30
CA PRO A 64 -14.81 37.42 32.30
C PRO A 64 -14.91 38.29 31.06
N ARG A 65 -13.79 38.57 30.40
CA ARG A 65 -13.83 39.20 29.06
C ARG A 65 -14.42 38.23 28.06
N GLN A 66 -15.00 38.77 27.00
CA GLN A 66 -15.60 37.98 25.93
C GLN A 66 -14.55 37.08 25.24
N PRO A 67 -14.83 35.77 25.04
CA PRO A 67 -14.01 34.91 24.19
C PRO A 67 -13.80 35.50 22.78
N ASN A 68 -12.57 35.43 22.27
CA ASN A 68 -12.16 36.06 21.01
C ASN A 68 -11.03 35.25 20.32
N HIS A 69 -10.62 35.66 19.11
CA HIS A 69 -9.61 34.95 18.29
C HIS A 69 -9.89 33.44 18.15
N PRO A 70 -11.02 33.07 17.54
CA PRO A 70 -11.37 31.67 17.32
C PRO A 70 -10.42 31.01 16.32
N ILE A 71 -10.12 29.74 16.56
CA ILE A 71 -9.57 28.79 15.60
C ILE A 71 -10.52 27.59 15.60
N PRO A 72 -11.09 27.18 14.47
CA PRO A 72 -11.04 27.83 13.15
C PRO A 72 -11.57 29.28 13.17
N TRP A 73 -11.08 30.12 12.27
CA TRP A 73 -11.54 31.51 12.14
C TRP A 73 -13.00 31.56 11.69
N ASP A 74 -13.71 32.63 12.05
CA ASP A 74 -15.10 32.80 11.61
C ASP A 74 -15.21 32.89 10.08
N GLY A 75 -15.97 31.96 9.51
CA GLY A 75 -16.13 31.79 8.07
C GLY A 75 -15.02 31.00 7.38
N GLU A 76 -14.11 30.36 8.12
CA GLU A 76 -13.06 29.52 7.53
C GLU A 76 -13.65 28.30 6.80
N ALA A 77 -13.14 28.05 5.60
CA ALA A 77 -13.53 26.94 4.73
C ALA A 77 -12.39 25.92 4.64
N ASP A 78 -12.72 24.71 4.17
CA ASP A 78 -11.77 23.61 4.00
C ASP A 78 -11.05 23.22 5.29
N VAL A 79 -11.77 23.31 6.41
CA VAL A 79 -11.28 22.90 7.73
C VAL A 79 -11.26 21.39 7.84
N ASP A 80 -10.23 20.82 8.48
CA ASP A 80 -10.14 19.39 8.73
C ASP A 80 -11.29 18.89 9.63
N ILE A 81 -11.74 17.66 9.40
CA ILE A 81 -12.82 17.02 10.17
C ILE A 81 -12.38 16.62 11.59
N ASP A 82 -11.08 16.66 11.88
CA ASP A 82 -10.49 16.42 13.21
C ASP A 82 -9.94 17.70 13.87
N THR A 83 -10.36 18.88 13.38
CA THR A 83 -9.88 20.18 13.85
C THR A 83 -10.03 20.41 15.37
N ILE A 84 -9.10 21.17 15.94
CA ILE A 84 -9.11 21.58 17.35
C ILE A 84 -9.71 22.99 17.44
N LEU A 85 -10.76 23.15 18.24
CA LEU A 85 -11.34 24.46 18.54
C LEU A 85 -10.45 25.19 19.56
N SER A 86 -10.10 26.44 19.31
CA SER A 86 -9.33 27.26 20.26
C SER A 86 -9.81 28.71 20.30
N TRP A 87 -9.69 29.34 21.46
CA TRP A 87 -10.11 30.72 21.70
C TRP A 87 -9.19 31.41 22.72
N CYS A 88 -9.16 32.73 22.71
CA CYS A 88 -8.55 33.56 23.74
C CYS A 88 -9.62 34.08 24.70
N CYS A 89 -9.34 34.03 26.01
CA CYS A 89 -10.20 34.59 27.05
C CYS A 89 -9.37 34.97 28.29
N SER A 90 -9.81 35.97 29.03
CA SER A 90 -9.13 36.43 30.25
C SER A 90 -10.13 37.09 31.19
N ASP A 91 -9.85 37.08 32.47
CA ASP A 91 -10.63 37.78 33.48
C ASP A 91 -9.95 39.09 33.91
N PRO A 92 -10.66 40.23 34.07
CA PRO A 92 -10.07 41.48 34.56
C PRO A 92 -9.43 41.39 35.94
N ASP A 93 -9.99 40.55 36.82
CA ASP A 93 -9.51 40.29 38.18
C ASP A 93 -8.52 39.10 38.24
N ASN A 94 -8.24 38.51 37.08
CA ASN A 94 -7.35 37.37 36.89
C ASN A 94 -7.85 36.13 37.65
N ASP A 95 -9.17 36.01 37.78
CA ASP A 95 -9.86 34.84 38.32
C ASP A 95 -9.72 33.62 37.39
N PRO A 96 -9.76 32.40 37.96
CA PRO A 96 -9.72 31.17 37.17
C PRO A 96 -11.00 31.01 36.35
N LEU A 97 -10.84 30.74 35.05
CA LEU A 97 -11.97 30.56 34.12
C LEU A 97 -12.29 29.10 33.86
N THR A 98 -13.59 28.84 33.67
CA THR A 98 -14.12 27.62 33.08
C THR A 98 -14.97 27.96 31.85
N PHE A 99 -15.15 26.99 30.96
CA PHE A 99 -15.79 27.19 29.67
C PHE A 99 -16.88 26.16 29.40
N ASP A 100 -18.05 26.64 28.98
CA ASP A 100 -19.10 25.82 28.38
C ASP A 100 -18.97 25.98 26.84
N ILE A 101 -18.81 24.86 26.13
CA ILE A 101 -18.50 24.80 24.70
C ILE A 101 -19.72 24.28 23.96
N TYR A 102 -20.10 24.98 22.90
CA TYR A 102 -21.25 24.66 22.06
C TYR A 102 -20.75 24.42 20.63
N LEU A 103 -21.19 23.34 19.99
CA LEU A 103 -20.80 22.97 18.63
C LEU A 103 -21.93 22.17 17.97
N GLY A 104 -22.29 22.52 16.73
CA GLY A 104 -23.21 21.71 15.93
C GLY A 104 -23.54 22.35 14.59
N THR A 105 -24.44 21.73 13.84
CA THR A 105 -24.85 22.19 12.50
C THR A 105 -26.01 23.20 12.54
N GLU A 106 -26.57 23.47 13.72
CA GLU A 106 -27.63 24.44 13.97
C GLU A 106 -27.06 25.76 14.52
N ASN A 107 -27.81 26.86 14.32
CA ASN A 107 -27.50 28.15 14.92
C ASN A 107 -28.74 28.68 15.69
N PRO A 108 -28.71 28.75 17.04
CA PRO A 108 -27.54 28.56 17.91
C PRO A 108 -27.12 27.09 18.06
N PRO A 109 -25.80 26.81 18.25
CA PRO A 109 -25.31 25.44 18.39
C PRO A 109 -25.66 24.80 19.74
N PRO A 110 -25.77 23.46 19.82
CA PRO A 110 -26.02 22.74 21.07
C PRO A 110 -24.77 22.68 21.96
N LEU A 111 -24.98 22.54 23.28
CA LEU A 111 -23.91 22.35 24.27
C LEU A 111 -23.25 20.98 24.09
N VAL A 112 -21.92 20.94 24.03
CA VAL A 112 -21.13 19.70 23.89
C VAL A 112 -20.21 19.42 25.08
N GLU A 113 -19.79 20.45 25.83
CA GLU A 113 -18.92 20.29 27.01
C GLU A 113 -19.17 21.41 28.02
N THR A 114 -19.01 21.14 29.33
CA THR A 114 -19.23 22.11 30.40
C THR A 114 -18.09 22.13 31.43
N GLY A 115 -17.80 23.31 31.98
CA GLY A 115 -16.78 23.46 33.02
C GLY A 115 -15.35 23.15 32.54
N TYR A 116 -15.11 23.25 31.22
CA TYR A 116 -13.83 22.97 30.60
C TYR A 116 -12.77 23.99 31.03
N ARG A 117 -11.52 23.58 31.23
CA ARG A 117 -10.48 24.43 31.87
C ARG A 117 -9.37 24.89 30.93
N TYR A 118 -9.39 24.42 29.69
CA TYR A 118 -8.39 24.76 28.68
C TYR A 118 -9.03 25.63 27.60
N THR A 119 -8.19 26.30 26.82
CA THR A 119 -8.58 27.16 25.70
C THR A 119 -8.44 26.47 24.35
N GLU A 120 -8.31 25.13 24.36
CA GLU A 120 -8.17 24.25 23.20
C GLU A 120 -9.03 23.02 23.46
N TYR A 121 -9.96 22.70 22.57
CA TYR A 121 -10.92 21.61 22.70
C TYR A 121 -10.96 20.77 21.43
N GLN A 122 -10.62 19.49 21.57
CA GLN A 122 -10.76 18.49 20.51
C GLN A 122 -12.10 17.78 20.69
N TYR A 123 -12.97 17.88 19.69
CA TYR A 123 -14.23 17.15 19.68
C TYR A 123 -13.95 15.64 19.56
N PRO A 124 -14.60 14.77 20.37
CA PRO A 124 -14.23 13.35 20.45
C PRO A 124 -14.63 12.51 19.22
N GLU A 125 -15.50 13.04 18.35
CA GLU A 125 -15.94 12.40 17.12
C GLU A 125 -15.44 13.18 15.88
N LEU A 126 -15.33 12.51 14.74
CA LEU A 126 -15.03 13.20 13.48
C LEU A 126 -16.24 13.99 13.02
N LEU A 127 -16.00 15.20 12.53
CA LEU A 127 -17.02 16.03 11.92
C LEU A 127 -17.42 15.47 10.55
N GLU A 128 -18.65 15.76 10.12
CA GLU A 128 -19.10 15.43 8.76
C GLU A 128 -18.36 16.30 7.75
N THR A 129 -18.06 15.76 6.57
CA THR A 129 -17.37 16.45 5.48
C THR A 129 -18.33 17.37 4.73
N ASN A 130 -17.82 18.48 4.17
CA ASN A 130 -18.63 19.48 3.45
C ASN A 130 -19.83 20.00 4.27
N THR A 131 -19.65 20.13 5.59
CA THR A 131 -20.69 20.52 6.53
C THR A 131 -20.30 21.82 7.23
N THR A 132 -21.25 22.75 7.33
CA THR A 132 -21.05 24.00 8.09
C THR A 132 -21.40 23.77 9.54
N TYR A 133 -20.43 24.00 10.42
CA TYR A 133 -20.59 23.96 11.86
C TYR A 133 -20.61 25.37 12.43
N TYR A 134 -21.44 25.55 13.45
CA TYR A 134 -21.51 26.73 14.30
C TYR A 134 -20.99 26.36 15.68
N TRP A 135 -20.24 27.27 16.30
CA TRP A 135 -19.74 27.06 17.64
C TRP A 135 -19.63 28.36 18.42
N MET A 136 -19.71 28.26 19.74
CA MET A 136 -19.51 29.39 20.65
C MET A 136 -18.98 28.88 21.98
N VAL A 137 -18.41 29.79 22.76
CA VAL A 137 -17.88 29.51 24.10
C VAL A 137 -18.49 30.49 25.10
N VAL A 138 -18.94 29.98 26.24
CA VAL A 138 -19.34 30.79 27.39
C VAL A 138 -18.29 30.65 28.47
N ALA A 139 -17.65 31.76 28.85
CA ALA A 139 -16.66 31.80 29.92
C ALA A 139 -17.33 32.10 31.26
N ARG A 140 -16.94 31.38 32.32
CA ARG A 140 -17.44 31.54 33.69
C ARG A 140 -16.26 31.66 34.68
N ASP A 141 -16.30 32.63 35.57
CA ASP A 141 -15.35 32.77 36.69
C ASP A 141 -15.76 31.89 37.91
N ASP A 142 -14.99 31.92 38.99
CA ASP A 142 -15.30 31.20 40.23
C ASP A 142 -16.30 31.94 41.16
N HIS A 143 -16.79 33.11 40.71
CA HIS A 143 -17.83 33.92 41.36
C HIS A 143 -19.19 33.81 40.65
N ASN A 144 -19.31 32.91 39.66
CA ASN A 144 -20.49 32.66 38.83
C ASN A 144 -20.91 33.80 37.89
N HIS A 145 -20.01 34.73 37.55
CA HIS A 145 -20.27 35.60 36.40
C HIS A 145 -19.95 34.89 35.10
N GLU A 146 -20.75 35.18 34.08
CA GLU A 146 -20.64 34.55 32.76
C GLU A 146 -20.58 35.59 31.65
N THR A 147 -19.76 35.30 30.65
CA THR A 147 -19.69 36.10 29.41
C THR A 147 -19.71 35.18 28.20
N ALA A 148 -20.75 35.32 27.37
CA ALA A 148 -20.88 34.58 26.12
C ALA A 148 -20.03 35.20 25.00
N GLY A 149 -19.28 34.34 24.30
CA GLY A 149 -18.63 34.67 23.04
C GLY A 149 -19.64 34.85 21.88
N PRO A 150 -19.19 35.42 20.74
CA PRO A 150 -19.98 35.41 19.52
C PRO A 150 -20.15 33.96 18.98
N VAL A 151 -21.16 33.74 18.13
CA VAL A 151 -21.30 32.49 17.38
C VAL A 151 -20.39 32.57 16.15
N TRP A 152 -19.38 31.72 16.12
CA TRP A 152 -18.49 31.52 14.99
C TRP A 152 -18.98 30.39 14.10
N ARG A 153 -18.62 30.41 12.81
CA ARG A 153 -18.87 29.30 11.89
C ARG A 153 -17.61 28.86 11.17
N PHE A 154 -17.56 27.61 10.76
CA PHE A 154 -16.59 27.11 9.79
C PHE A 154 -17.23 26.02 8.91
N THR A 155 -16.63 25.73 7.76
CA THR A 155 -17.06 24.66 6.87
C THR A 155 -15.95 23.64 6.73
N THR A 156 -16.26 22.38 7.04
CA THR A 156 -15.33 21.27 6.84
C THR A 156 -15.10 21.02 5.35
N GLY A 157 -13.87 20.69 4.98
CA GLY A 157 -13.53 20.33 3.59
C GLY A 157 -14.05 18.94 3.19
N TYR A 158 -13.76 18.57 1.94
CA TYR A 158 -13.61 17.16 1.62
C TYR A 158 -12.32 16.64 2.29
N PRO A 159 -12.26 15.39 2.76
CA PRO A 159 -10.95 14.81 3.05
C PRO A 159 -10.14 14.92 1.76
N GLN A 160 -8.92 15.43 1.85
CA GLN A 160 -8.05 15.54 0.68
C GLN A 160 -7.81 14.13 0.13
N ASN A 161 -8.52 13.75 -0.94
CA ASN A 161 -8.38 12.43 -1.54
C ASN A 161 -7.11 12.34 -2.37
N ASN A 162 -6.15 11.57 -1.88
CA ASN A 162 -4.95 11.15 -2.56
C ASN A 162 -5.25 9.89 -3.38
N PRO A 163 -4.64 9.71 -4.57
CA PRO A 163 -4.82 8.48 -5.32
C PRO A 163 -4.22 7.28 -4.57
N PRO A 164 -4.72 6.06 -4.83
CA PRO A 164 -4.13 4.85 -4.27
C PRO A 164 -2.64 4.76 -4.54
N TYR A 165 -1.88 4.05 -3.70
CA TYR A 165 -0.49 3.76 -4.04
C TYR A 165 -0.41 2.98 -5.36
N THR A 166 0.61 3.28 -6.16
CA THR A 166 0.87 2.55 -7.40
C THR A 166 1.10 1.07 -7.09
N PRO A 167 0.41 0.14 -7.78
CA PRO A 167 0.60 -1.29 -7.58
C PRO A 167 2.07 -1.70 -7.72
N ASN A 168 2.56 -2.50 -6.77
CA ASN A 168 3.96 -2.90 -6.70
C ASN A 168 4.12 -4.34 -6.20
N SER A 169 5.36 -4.81 -6.08
CA SER A 169 5.71 -6.16 -5.61
C SER A 169 4.99 -7.28 -6.39
N PRO A 170 5.14 -7.33 -7.73
CA PRO A 170 4.46 -8.31 -8.56
C PRO A 170 4.96 -9.74 -8.31
N TYR A 171 4.04 -10.69 -8.39
CA TYR A 171 4.33 -12.10 -8.59
C TYR A 171 3.54 -12.62 -9.80
N PRO A 172 4.18 -13.31 -10.77
CA PRO A 172 5.63 -13.53 -10.89
C PRO A 172 6.43 -12.23 -10.93
N GLU A 173 7.69 -12.29 -10.50
CA GLU A 173 8.59 -11.13 -10.55
C GLU A 173 8.75 -10.65 -11.99
N ASN A 174 8.91 -9.34 -12.18
CA ASN A 174 9.06 -8.76 -13.51
C ASN A 174 10.31 -9.30 -14.20
N GLY A 175 10.15 -9.85 -15.40
CA GLY A 175 11.22 -10.46 -16.18
C GLY A 175 11.56 -11.90 -15.82
N SER A 176 10.80 -12.52 -14.91
CA SER A 176 11.01 -13.94 -14.57
C SER A 176 10.83 -14.86 -15.79
N VAL A 177 11.66 -15.89 -15.84
CA VAL A 177 11.62 -16.99 -16.82
C VAL A 177 11.30 -18.29 -16.11
N ASP A 178 10.99 -19.34 -16.88
CA ASP A 178 10.68 -20.67 -16.36
C ASP A 178 9.53 -20.67 -15.33
N VAL A 179 8.55 -19.79 -15.54
CA VAL A 179 7.37 -19.71 -14.68
C VAL A 179 6.44 -20.90 -14.94
N PRO A 180 5.93 -21.59 -13.91
CA PRO A 180 4.99 -22.71 -14.09
C PRO A 180 3.73 -22.31 -14.88
N LEU A 181 3.07 -23.28 -15.51
CA LEU A 181 1.85 -23.01 -16.30
C LEU A 181 0.62 -22.74 -15.43
N ASN A 182 0.70 -23.08 -14.13
CA ASN A 182 -0.35 -22.86 -13.15
C ASN A 182 0.13 -21.84 -12.12
N ILE A 183 -0.26 -20.58 -12.30
CA ILE A 183 0.09 -19.47 -11.42
C ILE A 183 -1.12 -18.66 -10.99
N THR A 184 -0.90 -17.92 -9.90
CA THR A 184 -1.79 -16.85 -9.43
C THR A 184 -0.95 -15.57 -9.42
N LEU A 185 -1.39 -14.57 -10.19
CA LEU A 185 -0.81 -13.23 -10.14
C LEU A 185 -1.04 -12.65 -8.76
N ARG A 186 -0.05 -11.95 -8.20
CA ARG A 186 -0.20 -11.20 -6.94
C ARG A 186 0.48 -9.85 -7.03
N TRP A 187 -0.07 -8.86 -6.38
CA TRP A 187 0.49 -7.52 -6.27
C TRP A 187 0.18 -6.94 -4.89
N LYS A 188 0.84 -5.85 -4.54
CA LYS A 188 0.49 -5.02 -3.39
C LYS A 188 -0.31 -3.82 -3.88
N GLY A 189 -1.42 -3.52 -3.23
CA GLY A 189 -2.23 -2.32 -3.44
C GLY A 189 -2.82 -1.86 -2.11
N GLU A 190 -2.66 -0.58 -1.83
CA GLU A 190 -3.02 0.11 -0.59
C GLU A 190 -3.41 1.56 -0.94
N ASP A 191 -4.10 2.23 -0.05
CA ASP A 191 -4.47 3.64 -0.18
C ASP A 191 -3.79 4.48 0.93
N PRO A 192 -3.25 5.67 0.63
CA PRO A 192 -2.78 6.61 1.66
C PRO A 192 -3.90 7.12 2.59
N ASP A 193 -5.15 7.17 2.13
CA ASP A 193 -6.26 7.74 2.88
C ASP A 193 -6.95 6.66 3.74
N PRO A 194 -7.03 6.85 5.07
CA PRO A 194 -7.70 5.90 5.95
C PRO A 194 -9.19 5.79 5.59
N ASN A 195 -9.70 4.55 5.52
CA ASN A 195 -11.08 4.18 5.17
C ASN A 195 -11.41 4.14 3.68
N ASP A 196 -10.46 4.44 2.80
CA ASP A 196 -10.67 4.27 1.37
C ASP A 196 -10.55 2.80 0.95
N SER A 197 -11.50 2.39 0.10
CA SER A 197 -11.53 1.06 -0.50
C SER A 197 -10.95 1.11 -1.90
N VAL A 198 -10.00 0.21 -2.19
CA VAL A 198 -9.35 0.15 -3.50
C VAL A 198 -9.87 -1.05 -4.30
N VAL A 199 -10.27 -0.78 -5.54
CA VAL A 199 -10.58 -1.80 -6.56
C VAL A 199 -9.52 -1.81 -7.67
N TYR A 200 -9.43 -2.94 -8.37
CA TYR A 200 -8.39 -3.19 -9.35
C TYR A 200 -8.98 -3.61 -10.71
N ASP A 201 -8.54 -2.93 -11.76
CA ASP A 201 -8.65 -3.49 -13.11
C ASP A 201 -7.36 -4.28 -13.40
N ILE A 202 -7.49 -5.47 -13.99
CA ILE A 202 -6.36 -6.33 -14.34
C ILE A 202 -6.29 -6.50 -15.84
N MET A 203 -5.12 -6.21 -16.41
CA MET A 203 -4.81 -6.45 -17.81
C MET A 203 -3.78 -7.57 -17.88
N PHE A 204 -4.04 -8.56 -18.73
CA PHE A 204 -3.19 -9.75 -18.85
C PHE A 204 -3.33 -10.35 -20.25
N GLY A 205 -2.21 -10.69 -20.89
CA GLY A 205 -2.23 -11.39 -22.17
C GLY A 205 -0.84 -11.50 -22.78
N THR A 206 -0.76 -11.99 -24.02
CA THR A 206 0.50 -12.12 -24.77
C THR A 206 0.86 -10.87 -25.59
N GLU A 207 -0.03 -9.88 -25.62
CA GLU A 207 0.14 -8.60 -26.31
C GLU A 207 0.73 -7.53 -25.39
N ASN A 208 1.42 -6.54 -25.97
CA ASN A 208 1.89 -5.35 -25.28
C ASN A 208 1.41 -4.09 -26.02
N PRO A 209 0.44 -3.32 -25.47
CA PRO A 209 -0.14 -3.45 -24.14
C PRO A 209 -1.13 -4.63 -24.02
N PRO A 210 -1.24 -5.26 -22.83
CA PRO A 210 -2.14 -6.39 -22.62
C PRO A 210 -3.62 -5.94 -22.56
N PRO A 211 -4.57 -6.81 -22.96
CA PRO A 211 -6.00 -6.52 -22.86
C PRO A 211 -6.49 -6.56 -21.41
N LYS A 212 -7.55 -5.78 -21.10
CA LYS A 212 -8.25 -5.87 -19.81
C LYS A 212 -9.02 -7.19 -19.73
N ILE A 213 -8.81 -7.94 -18.65
CA ILE A 213 -9.48 -9.23 -18.41
C ILE A 213 -10.43 -9.18 -17.21
N VAL A 214 -10.21 -8.26 -16.27
CA VAL A 214 -11.04 -8.08 -15.06
C VAL A 214 -11.18 -6.59 -14.77
N GLU A 215 -12.34 -6.19 -14.25
CA GLU A 215 -12.68 -4.82 -13.86
C GLU A 215 -13.25 -4.81 -12.43
N ASN A 216 -12.96 -3.76 -11.66
CA ASN A 216 -13.43 -3.53 -10.28
C ASN A 216 -13.21 -4.72 -9.32
N TYR A 217 -12.06 -5.39 -9.43
CA TYR A 217 -11.69 -6.52 -8.59
C TYR A 217 -11.24 -6.07 -7.20
N THR A 218 -11.57 -6.82 -6.14
CA THR A 218 -11.29 -6.39 -4.75
C THR A 218 -10.12 -7.13 -4.09
N MET A 219 -9.66 -8.23 -4.68
CA MET A 219 -8.54 -9.00 -4.16
C MET A 219 -7.24 -8.58 -4.83
N THR A 220 -6.12 -8.82 -4.14
CA THR A 220 -4.76 -8.56 -4.66
C THR A 220 -4.11 -9.79 -5.30
N ASN A 221 -4.93 -10.77 -5.69
CA ASN A 221 -4.48 -11.99 -6.33
C ASN A 221 -5.49 -12.56 -7.34
N LEU A 222 -5.02 -13.05 -8.49
CA LEU A 222 -5.87 -13.54 -9.58
C LEU A 222 -5.24 -14.77 -10.26
N SER A 223 -5.99 -15.88 -10.35
CA SER A 223 -5.55 -17.04 -11.12
C SER A 223 -5.77 -16.82 -12.62
N VAL A 224 -4.74 -17.09 -13.42
CA VAL A 224 -4.75 -16.88 -14.89
C VAL A 224 -4.42 -18.18 -15.67
N SER A 225 -4.59 -19.31 -15.01
CA SER A 225 -4.14 -20.63 -15.49
C SER A 225 -5.23 -21.36 -16.29
N PRO A 226 -4.85 -22.33 -17.16
CA PRO A 226 -3.49 -22.73 -17.53
C PRO A 226 -2.88 -21.82 -18.62
N LEU A 227 -1.56 -21.67 -18.58
CA LEU A 227 -0.80 -20.89 -19.58
C LEU A 227 -0.14 -21.78 -20.64
N ASN A 228 0.08 -21.21 -21.83
CA ASN A 228 0.90 -21.83 -22.88
C ASN A 228 2.38 -21.90 -22.49
N LYS A 229 3.07 -22.98 -22.87
CA LYS A 229 4.52 -23.16 -22.69
C LYS A 229 5.34 -22.17 -23.53
N ASN A 230 6.56 -21.88 -23.10
CA ASN A 230 7.51 -21.00 -23.80
C ASN A 230 6.88 -19.69 -24.31
N THR A 231 6.00 -19.09 -23.51
CA THR A 231 5.19 -17.92 -23.91
C THR A 231 5.43 -16.79 -22.92
N THR A 232 5.72 -15.60 -23.44
CA THR A 232 5.81 -14.38 -22.64
C THR A 232 4.43 -13.76 -22.47
N TYR A 233 4.05 -13.49 -21.22
CA TYR A 233 2.83 -12.79 -20.85
C TYR A 233 3.18 -11.42 -20.28
N TYR A 234 2.38 -10.42 -20.64
CA TYR A 234 2.42 -9.06 -20.13
C TYR A 234 1.20 -8.81 -19.26
N TRP A 235 1.38 -8.05 -18.19
CA TRP A 235 0.29 -7.69 -17.31
C TRP A 235 0.52 -6.38 -16.58
N ARG A 236 -0.58 -5.73 -16.20
CA ARG A 236 -0.57 -4.55 -15.35
C ARG A 236 -1.83 -4.51 -14.50
N VAL A 237 -1.76 -3.73 -13.43
CA VAL A 237 -2.89 -3.48 -12.54
C VAL A 237 -3.14 -1.97 -12.48
N ILE A 238 -4.40 -1.57 -12.55
CA ILE A 238 -4.83 -0.19 -12.33
C ILE A 238 -5.65 -0.18 -11.05
N SER A 239 -5.21 0.57 -10.03
CA SER A 239 -5.94 0.76 -8.78
C SER A 239 -6.86 1.98 -8.87
N ARG A 240 -8.04 1.90 -8.26
CA ARG A 240 -9.01 3.00 -8.14
C ARG A 240 -9.62 2.99 -6.74
N ASP A 241 -9.69 4.15 -6.10
CA ASP A 241 -10.40 4.33 -4.82
C ASP A 241 -11.92 4.48 -5.02
N ASN A 242 -12.67 4.61 -3.92
CA ASN A 242 -14.12 4.86 -3.92
C ASN A 242 -14.49 6.33 -4.23
N HIS A 243 -13.52 7.22 -4.37
CA HIS A 243 -13.69 8.63 -4.74
C HIS A 243 -13.37 8.90 -6.22
N GLY A 244 -12.89 7.88 -6.94
CA GLY A 244 -12.60 7.90 -8.37
C GLY A 244 -11.16 8.22 -8.74
N ALA A 245 -10.24 8.43 -7.80
CA ALA A 245 -8.84 8.64 -8.14
C ALA A 245 -8.16 7.31 -8.52
N VAL A 246 -7.17 7.40 -9.41
CA VAL A 246 -6.62 6.25 -10.12
C VAL A 246 -5.11 6.26 -10.07
N SER A 247 -4.53 5.08 -9.84
CA SER A 247 -3.10 4.82 -9.97
C SER A 247 -2.82 3.71 -10.97
N ILE A 248 -1.93 3.98 -11.90
CA ILE A 248 -1.60 3.04 -12.98
C ILE A 248 -0.29 2.32 -12.65
N GLY A 249 -0.35 1.01 -12.45
CA GLY A 249 0.82 0.18 -12.21
C GLY A 249 1.77 0.10 -13.42
N PRO A 250 3.06 -0.21 -13.17
CA PRO A 250 4.02 -0.49 -14.22
C PRO A 250 3.59 -1.73 -15.04
N LEU A 251 4.09 -1.81 -16.27
CA LEU A 251 3.91 -3.00 -17.11
C LEU A 251 4.90 -4.08 -16.66
N TRP A 252 4.39 -5.22 -16.23
CA TRP A 252 5.18 -6.39 -15.86
C TRP A 252 5.11 -7.46 -16.94
N HIS A 253 6.12 -8.32 -17.00
CA HIS A 253 6.09 -9.50 -17.86
C HIS A 253 6.79 -10.71 -17.22
N PHE A 254 6.47 -11.90 -17.70
CA PHE A 254 7.17 -13.15 -17.37
C PHE A 254 7.07 -14.14 -18.53
N THR A 255 7.95 -15.13 -18.57
CA THR A 255 7.96 -16.21 -19.57
C THR A 255 7.76 -17.56 -18.89
N THR A 256 6.82 -18.34 -19.42
CA THR A 256 6.53 -19.68 -18.89
C THR A 256 7.61 -20.70 -19.23
N ILE A 257 7.67 -21.79 -18.45
CA ILE A 257 8.54 -22.94 -18.71
C ILE A 257 8.49 -23.35 -20.17
N ALA A 258 9.66 -23.60 -20.74
CA ALA A 258 9.78 -24.22 -22.05
C ALA A 258 9.22 -25.65 -22.03
N ALA A 259 8.86 -26.19 -23.19
CA ALA A 259 8.73 -27.64 -23.28
C ALA A 259 10.10 -28.25 -22.95
N GLU A 260 10.13 -29.29 -22.11
CA GLU A 260 11.38 -30.00 -21.89
C GLU A 260 11.90 -30.49 -23.25
N SER A 261 13.15 -30.16 -23.55
CA SER A 261 13.83 -30.74 -24.69
C SER A 261 14.14 -32.20 -24.34
N ASP A 262 13.67 -33.14 -25.15
CA ASP A 262 14.18 -34.50 -25.14
C ASP A 262 15.71 -34.45 -25.31
N THR A 263 16.41 -34.97 -24.30
CA THR A 263 17.87 -35.10 -24.26
C THR A 263 18.31 -36.57 -24.31
N ILE A 264 17.37 -37.50 -24.50
CA ILE A 264 17.61 -38.92 -24.48
C ILE A 264 17.95 -39.37 -25.90
N SER A 265 19.08 -40.05 -26.03
CA SER A 265 19.50 -40.55 -27.35
C SER A 265 18.61 -41.71 -27.81
N PRO A 266 18.33 -41.82 -29.12
CA PRO A 266 17.54 -42.93 -29.66
C PRO A 266 18.26 -44.27 -29.45
N TYR A 267 17.54 -45.37 -29.59
CA TYR A 267 18.13 -46.71 -29.74
C TYR A 267 18.32 -47.02 -31.22
N VAL A 268 19.49 -47.53 -31.62
CA VAL A 268 19.74 -48.04 -32.98
C VAL A 268 20.43 -49.40 -32.95
N LYS A 269 20.08 -50.27 -33.90
CA LYS A 269 20.76 -51.55 -34.11
C LYS A 269 20.64 -52.05 -35.54
N ILE A 270 21.75 -52.54 -36.09
CA ILE A 270 21.77 -53.28 -37.35
C ILE A 270 21.16 -54.67 -37.10
N ILE A 271 20.03 -54.94 -37.74
CA ILE A 271 19.31 -56.22 -37.67
C ILE A 271 19.80 -57.17 -38.75
N ARG A 272 20.01 -56.64 -39.97
CA ARG A 272 20.55 -57.36 -41.11
C ARG A 272 21.63 -56.51 -41.78
N PRO A 273 22.76 -57.08 -42.22
CA PRO A 273 23.18 -58.46 -41.98
C PRO A 273 23.60 -58.70 -40.53
N GLY A 274 23.20 -59.85 -39.98
CA GLY A 274 23.70 -60.36 -38.71
C GLY A 274 25.01 -61.14 -38.88
N ARG A 275 25.42 -61.88 -37.86
CA ARG A 275 26.59 -62.78 -37.91
C ARG A 275 26.25 -64.09 -38.65
N ALA A 276 26.40 -64.06 -39.97
CA ALA A 276 26.15 -65.19 -40.85
C ALA A 276 26.88 -65.05 -42.20
N VAL A 277 26.86 -66.13 -42.97
CA VAL A 277 27.18 -66.11 -44.40
C VAL A 277 25.92 -65.78 -45.18
N TYR A 278 25.96 -64.69 -45.94
CA TYR A 278 24.93 -64.27 -46.88
C TYR A 278 25.41 -64.51 -48.31
N LEU A 279 24.54 -65.07 -49.16
CA LEU A 279 24.77 -65.24 -50.58
C LEU A 279 23.57 -64.65 -51.33
N PHE A 280 23.78 -63.55 -52.06
CA PHE A 280 22.73 -62.78 -52.77
C PHE A 280 21.52 -62.51 -51.86
N ASP A 281 21.78 -61.82 -50.74
CA ASP A 281 20.81 -61.44 -49.70
C ASP A 281 20.17 -62.60 -48.91
N HIS A 282 20.50 -63.85 -49.21
CA HIS A 282 20.03 -65.02 -48.47
C HIS A 282 21.00 -65.44 -47.38
N GLU A 283 20.53 -65.48 -46.12
CA GLU A 283 21.29 -66.07 -45.02
C GLU A 283 21.39 -67.60 -45.23
N ILE A 284 22.61 -68.09 -45.39
CA ILE A 284 22.89 -69.52 -45.65
C ILE A 284 23.18 -70.28 -44.35
N ILE A 285 24.04 -69.70 -43.51
CA ILE A 285 24.45 -70.32 -42.25
C ILE A 285 24.95 -69.26 -41.26
N ARG A 286 24.55 -69.39 -40.00
CA ARG A 286 25.11 -68.57 -38.91
C ARG A 286 26.60 -68.84 -38.78
N PHE A 287 27.37 -67.76 -38.66
CA PHE A 287 28.82 -67.81 -38.70
C PHE A 287 29.40 -66.76 -37.76
N PRO A 288 30.58 -66.96 -37.14
CA PRO A 288 31.10 -66.01 -36.13
C PRO A 288 31.33 -64.58 -36.64
N VAL A 289 31.50 -64.42 -37.95
CA VAL A 289 31.63 -63.12 -38.64
C VAL A 289 30.56 -62.98 -39.70
N THR A 290 30.28 -61.74 -40.08
CA THR A 290 29.38 -61.44 -41.19
C THR A 290 30.15 -61.52 -42.49
N LEU A 291 29.76 -62.44 -43.36
CA LEU A 291 30.34 -62.62 -44.70
C LEU A 291 29.23 -62.48 -45.73
N VAL A 292 29.43 -61.64 -46.74
CA VAL A 292 28.44 -61.35 -47.77
C VAL A 292 29.05 -61.61 -49.14
N ILE A 293 28.40 -62.46 -49.93
CA ILE A 293 28.72 -62.69 -51.35
C ILE A 293 27.56 -62.15 -52.19
N GLY A 294 27.80 -61.19 -53.09
CA GLY A 294 26.73 -60.51 -53.82
C GLY A 294 26.07 -59.38 -53.02
N ASP A 295 24.86 -58.96 -53.41
CA ASP A 295 24.11 -57.91 -52.71
C ASP A 295 23.55 -58.38 -51.36
N VAL A 296 23.27 -57.43 -50.47
CA VAL A 296 22.59 -57.68 -49.19
C VAL A 296 21.80 -56.47 -48.76
N GLU A 297 20.67 -56.66 -48.09
CA GLU A 297 19.93 -55.56 -47.48
C GLU A 297 20.42 -55.31 -46.05
N ILE A 298 20.65 -54.04 -45.79
CA ILE A 298 20.94 -53.50 -44.47
C ILE A 298 19.60 -53.08 -43.88
N GLU A 299 19.14 -53.84 -42.88
CA GLU A 299 17.94 -53.55 -42.11
C GLU A 299 18.34 -53.00 -40.75
N VAL A 300 17.84 -51.82 -40.41
CA VAL A 300 18.13 -51.12 -39.16
C VAL A 300 16.85 -51.00 -38.33
N LYS A 301 16.95 -51.31 -37.05
CA LYS A 301 15.92 -50.98 -36.06
C LYS A 301 16.35 -49.72 -35.32
N ALA A 302 15.57 -48.67 -35.42
CA ALA A 302 15.75 -47.44 -34.66
C ALA A 302 14.46 -47.13 -33.89
N VAL A 303 14.56 -46.76 -32.62
CA VAL A 303 13.40 -46.42 -31.78
C VAL A 303 13.77 -45.28 -30.85
N ASP A 304 12.90 -44.29 -30.77
CA ASP A 304 12.90 -43.30 -29.70
C ASP A 304 11.48 -43.20 -29.11
N ASN A 305 11.37 -43.16 -27.78
CA ASN A 305 10.09 -43.23 -27.08
C ASN A 305 9.49 -41.85 -26.76
N GLU A 306 10.22 -40.76 -26.99
CA GLU A 306 9.86 -39.41 -26.55
C GLU A 306 9.47 -38.54 -27.74
N THR A 307 10.36 -38.43 -28.72
CA THR A 307 10.18 -37.61 -29.91
C THR A 307 10.13 -38.41 -31.20
N GLY A 308 10.55 -39.67 -31.17
CA GLY A 308 10.56 -40.57 -32.34
C GLY A 308 11.74 -40.31 -33.28
N ILE A 309 11.94 -41.20 -34.25
CA ILE A 309 13.08 -41.14 -35.18
C ILE A 309 12.81 -40.14 -36.32
N SER A 310 13.75 -39.22 -36.53
CA SER A 310 13.79 -38.31 -37.68
C SER A 310 14.26 -39.04 -38.94
N HIS A 311 15.45 -39.65 -38.88
CA HIS A 311 16.03 -40.43 -39.97
C HIS A 311 17.18 -41.32 -39.51
N VAL A 312 17.56 -42.28 -40.36
CA VAL A 312 18.72 -43.15 -40.18
C VAL A 312 19.66 -42.96 -41.37
N GLU A 313 20.93 -42.67 -41.07
CA GLU A 313 22.00 -42.62 -42.06
C GLU A 313 22.76 -43.94 -42.06
N ILE A 314 23.17 -44.40 -43.25
CA ILE A 314 23.96 -45.62 -43.44
C ILE A 314 25.25 -45.25 -44.15
N TYR A 315 26.37 -45.70 -43.60
CA TYR A 315 27.72 -45.46 -44.08
C TYR A 315 28.42 -46.78 -44.39
N ILE A 316 29.21 -46.80 -45.47
CA ILE A 316 30.15 -47.89 -45.79
C ILE A 316 31.54 -47.28 -45.82
N ASP A 317 32.44 -47.76 -44.95
CA ASP A 317 33.79 -47.22 -44.78
C ASP A 317 33.82 -45.69 -44.59
N SER A 318 32.92 -45.20 -43.72
CA SER A 318 32.72 -43.78 -43.40
C SER A 318 32.22 -42.91 -44.57
N ILE A 319 31.79 -43.51 -45.68
CA ILE A 319 31.14 -42.81 -46.80
C ILE A 319 29.62 -43.01 -46.70
N MET A 320 28.87 -41.91 -46.61
CA MET A 320 27.40 -41.96 -46.55
C MET A 320 26.81 -42.56 -47.83
N LYS A 321 25.93 -43.56 -47.67
CA LYS A 321 25.27 -44.29 -48.77
C LYS A 321 23.76 -44.10 -48.80
N ALA A 322 23.13 -43.94 -47.64
CA ALA A 322 21.68 -43.76 -47.55
C ALA A 322 21.30 -42.82 -46.40
N ASN A 323 20.17 -42.13 -46.58
CA ASN A 323 19.48 -41.38 -45.54
C ASN A 323 17.99 -41.77 -45.64
N LEU A 324 17.49 -42.47 -44.62
CA LEU A 324 16.18 -43.09 -44.60
C LEU A 324 15.29 -42.40 -43.56
N SER A 325 14.21 -41.75 -44.01
CA SER A 325 13.34 -40.94 -43.15
C SER A 325 12.02 -41.60 -42.76
N SER A 326 11.80 -42.87 -43.11
CA SER A 326 10.56 -43.60 -42.80
C SER A 326 10.81 -45.09 -42.64
N GLU A 327 10.11 -45.72 -41.69
CA GLU A 327 10.15 -47.17 -41.50
C GLU A 327 9.50 -47.95 -42.65
N PRO A 328 9.98 -49.17 -42.95
CA PRO A 328 11.17 -49.80 -42.35
C PRO A 328 12.48 -49.21 -42.88
N PHE A 329 13.49 -49.05 -42.02
CA PHE A 329 14.81 -48.52 -42.40
C PHE A 329 15.65 -49.60 -43.09
N ILE A 330 15.40 -49.79 -44.39
CA ILE A 330 16.07 -50.79 -45.22
C ILE A 330 16.78 -50.12 -46.39
N TRP A 331 18.04 -50.48 -46.61
CA TRP A 331 18.80 -50.08 -47.80
C TRP A 331 19.56 -51.27 -48.38
N ARG A 332 19.57 -51.41 -49.71
CA ARG A 332 20.26 -52.51 -50.40
C ARG A 332 21.69 -52.11 -50.75
N TRP A 333 22.66 -52.86 -50.22
CA TRP A 333 24.07 -52.74 -50.56
C TRP A 333 24.42 -53.62 -51.77
N SER A 334 24.50 -53.01 -52.95
CA SER A 334 24.78 -53.69 -54.23
C SER A 334 26.14 -53.33 -54.85
N ASP A 335 26.97 -52.54 -54.15
CA ASP A 335 28.28 -52.14 -54.66
C ASP A 335 29.20 -53.37 -54.78
N VAL A 336 29.87 -53.48 -55.94
CA VAL A 336 30.88 -54.52 -56.17
C VAL A 336 32.14 -54.15 -55.41
N MET A 337 32.36 -54.83 -54.28
CA MET A 337 33.48 -54.60 -53.37
C MET A 337 34.10 -55.93 -52.94
N PHE A 338 35.38 -55.88 -52.58
CA PHE A 338 36.13 -57.03 -52.08
C PHE A 338 36.95 -56.62 -50.87
N GLY A 339 36.78 -57.35 -49.77
CA GLY A 339 37.58 -57.17 -48.56
C GLY A 339 36.73 -56.96 -47.31
N ILE A 340 37.36 -56.37 -46.31
CA ILE A 340 36.73 -56.07 -45.02
C ILE A 340 36.22 -54.63 -45.09
N HIS A 341 34.94 -54.46 -44.83
CA HIS A 341 34.28 -53.17 -44.80
C HIS A 341 33.55 -52.98 -43.48
N THR A 342 33.38 -51.73 -43.08
CA THR A 342 32.56 -51.37 -41.92
C THR A 342 31.24 -50.79 -42.40
N ILE A 343 30.13 -51.39 -41.96
CA ILE A 343 28.81 -50.76 -42.00
C ILE A 343 28.66 -49.99 -40.70
N GLU A 344 28.34 -48.70 -40.80
CA GLU A 344 28.02 -47.83 -39.68
C GLU A 344 26.66 -47.22 -39.92
N VAL A 345 25.81 -47.19 -38.90
CA VAL A 345 24.47 -46.60 -38.97
C VAL A 345 24.31 -45.60 -37.85
N ILE A 346 23.74 -44.43 -38.16
CA ILE A 346 23.48 -43.37 -37.19
C ILE A 346 21.99 -43.03 -37.25
N ALA A 347 21.29 -43.18 -36.14
CA ALA A 347 19.90 -42.75 -36.01
C ALA A 347 19.84 -41.37 -35.35
N TYR A 348 18.98 -40.50 -35.88
CA TYR A 348 18.70 -39.17 -35.36
C TYR A 348 17.23 -39.13 -34.91
N ASP A 349 16.96 -38.62 -33.72
CA ASP A 349 15.58 -38.32 -33.29
C ASP A 349 15.13 -36.93 -33.79
N ASN A 350 13.90 -36.53 -33.46
CA ASN A 350 13.37 -35.21 -33.85
C ASN A 350 13.97 -34.04 -33.05
N ASN A 351 14.70 -34.31 -31.98
CA ASN A 351 15.41 -33.34 -31.14
C ASN A 351 16.92 -33.28 -31.42
N ARG A 352 17.41 -34.00 -32.44
CA ARG A 352 18.80 -34.11 -32.88
C ARG A 352 19.72 -34.88 -31.93
N ASN A 353 19.19 -35.66 -30.99
CA ASN A 353 20.03 -36.64 -30.31
C ASN A 353 20.32 -37.81 -31.27
N THR A 354 21.47 -38.45 -31.08
CA THR A 354 21.99 -39.45 -31.99
C THR A 354 22.42 -40.72 -31.28
N ALA A 355 22.27 -41.86 -31.94
CA ALA A 355 22.93 -43.10 -31.55
C ALA A 355 23.48 -43.82 -32.77
N GLU A 356 24.52 -44.61 -32.55
CA GLU A 356 25.25 -45.32 -33.60
C GLU A 356 25.35 -46.83 -33.32
N ASP A 357 25.39 -47.62 -34.38
CA ASP A 357 25.75 -49.04 -34.35
C ASP A 357 26.65 -49.35 -35.55
N SER A 358 27.53 -50.34 -35.41
CA SER A 358 28.43 -50.73 -36.51
C SER A 358 28.72 -52.22 -36.53
N ILE A 359 28.96 -52.74 -37.74
CA ILE A 359 29.34 -54.14 -37.95
C ILE A 359 30.41 -54.25 -39.03
N ILE A 360 31.35 -55.16 -38.81
CA ILE A 360 32.39 -55.51 -39.77
C ILE A 360 31.86 -56.61 -40.69
N VAL A 361 31.91 -56.38 -42.00
CA VAL A 361 31.45 -57.30 -43.03
C VAL A 361 32.59 -57.67 -43.98
N TRP A 362 32.75 -58.96 -44.22
CA TRP A 362 33.64 -59.48 -45.25
C TRP A 362 32.85 -59.60 -46.55
N LYS A 363 33.08 -58.67 -47.49
CA LYS A 363 32.34 -58.57 -48.75
C LYS A 363 33.12 -59.21 -49.90
N PHE A 364 32.42 -59.99 -50.72
CA PHE A 364 32.95 -60.62 -51.92
C PHE A 364 31.97 -60.45 -53.08
N PHE A 365 32.34 -59.63 -54.07
CA PHE A 365 31.60 -59.39 -55.32
C PHE A 365 30.30 -58.61 -55.16
#